data_AF-A0A2T4JLF6-F1
#
_entry.id   AF-A0A2T4JLF6-F1
#
_cell.length_a   1.000
_cell.length_b   1.000
_cell.length_c   1.000
_cell.angle_alpha   90.00
_cell.angle_beta   90.00
_cell.angle_gamma   90.00
#
_symmetry.space_group_name_H-M   'P 1'
#
loop_
_entity.id
_entity.type
_entity.pdbx_description
1 polymer ?
#
loop_
_entity_poly.entity_id
_entity_poly.type
_entity_poly.pdbx_seq_one_letter_code
_entity_poly.pdbx_strand_id
1 'polypeptide(L)' 'MAKMRRKADLPSKLCATCGRPFAWRKKWARDWEAVK' A
#
# COMPACT_ATOMS: atom_id res chain seq x y z
N MET A 1 -12.63 19.70 -8.13
CA MET A 1 -11.54 19.70 -7.13
C MET A 1 -10.88 18.32 -7.09
N ALA A 2 -9.81 18.08 -7.85
CA ALA A 2 -9.15 16.78 -7.85
C ALA A 2 -8.45 16.58 -6.49
N LYS A 3 -8.97 15.68 -5.65
CA LYS A 3 -8.44 15.40 -4.31
C LYS A 3 -7.04 14.80 -4.48
N MET A 4 -6.01 15.62 -4.28
CA MET A 4 -4.62 15.19 -4.24
C MET A 4 -4.49 14.17 -3.10
N ARG A 5 -4.55 12.88 -3.42
CA ARG A 5 -4.36 11.80 -2.44
C ARG A 5 -2.91 11.89 -1.96
N ARG A 6 -2.74 12.42 -0.76
CA ARG A 6 -1.44 12.49 -0.09
C ARG A 6 -0.96 11.07 0.15
N LYS A 7 0.35 10.86 0.10
CA LYS A 7 0.92 9.52 0.26
C LYS A 7 0.55 8.85 1.60
N ALA A 8 0.23 9.67 2.61
CA ALA A 8 -0.20 9.25 3.94
C ALA A 8 -1.65 8.70 4.00
N ASP A 9 -2.51 9.03 3.03
CA ASP A 9 -3.86 8.47 2.91
C ASP A 9 -3.87 7.10 2.21
N LEU A 10 -2.71 6.61 1.75
CA LEU A 10 -2.62 5.27 1.19
C LEU A 10 -2.67 4.24 2.32
N PRO A 11 -3.46 3.16 2.17
CA PRO A 11 -3.47 2.09 3.14
C PRO A 11 -2.06 1.51 3.27
N SER A 12 -1.57 1.44 4.50
CA SER A 12 -0.39 0.66 4.88
C SER A 12 -0.85 -0.66 5.46
N LYS A 13 -0.33 -1.76 4.92
CA LYS A 13 -0.57 -3.12 5.40
C LYS A 13 0.72 -3.69 5.98
N LEU A 14 0.62 -4.72 6.82
CA LEU A 14 1.80 -5.52 7.17
C LEU A 14 2.03 -6.53 6.04
N CYS A 15 3.28 -6.83 5.73
CA CYS A 15 3.60 -7.87 4.75
C CYS A 15 3.61 -9.24 5.44
N ALA A 16 2.73 -10.18 5.07
CA ALA A 16 2.74 -11.56 5.60
C ALA A 16 4.07 -12.29 5.43
N THR A 17 4.89 -11.93 4.43
CA THR A 17 6.18 -12.58 4.18
C THR A 17 7.28 -12.13 5.14
N CYS A 18 7.27 -10.86 5.57
CA CYS A 18 8.38 -10.29 6.35
C CYS A 18 7.95 -9.50 7.60
N GLY A 19 6.65 -9.36 7.87
CA GLY A 19 6.08 -8.65 9.01
C GLY A 19 6.30 -7.14 9.01
N ARG A 20 6.84 -6.56 7.93
CA ARG A 20 7.19 -5.13 7.88
C ARG A 20 6.00 -4.28 7.41
N PRO A 21 5.85 -3.05 7.93
CA PRO A 21 4.86 -2.11 7.45
C PRO A 21 5.15 -1.73 6.00
N PHE A 22 4.21 -2.07 5.12
CA PHE A 22 4.28 -1.90 3.69
C PHE A 22 3.20 -0.91 3.22
N ALA A 23 3.63 0.28 2.82
CA ALA A 23 2.73 1.31 2.30
C ALA A 23 2.35 1.01 0.84
N TRP A 24 1.05 1.12 0.52
CA TRP A 24 0.58 0.92 -0.86
C TRP A 24 1.35 1.81 -1.85
N ARG A 25 1.68 1.26 -3.01
CA ARG A 25 2.30 2.00 -4.13
C ARG A 25 1.64 1.55 -5.42
N LYS A 26 1.48 2.46 -6.38
CA LYS A 26 0.88 2.16 -7.69
C LYS A 26 1.58 0.99 -8.43
N LYS A 27 2.90 0.85 -8.26
CA LYS A 27 3.70 -0.26 -8.80
C LYS A 27 3.30 -1.63 -8.24
N TRP A 28 2.74 -1.66 -7.03
CA TRP A 28 2.38 -2.87 -6.30
C TRP A 28 0.92 -3.25 -6.50
N ALA A 29 0.18 -2.60 -7.39
CA ALA A 29 -1.24 -2.88 -7.60
C ALA A 29 -1.53 -4.36 -7.92
N ARG A 30 -0.59 -5.07 -8.55
CA ARG A 30 -0.70 -6.51 -8.84
C ARG A 30 -0.42 -7.39 -7.62
N ASP A 31 0.64 -7.08 -6.87
CA ASP A 31 1.07 -7.87 -5.72
C ASP A 31 0.35 -7.49 -4.41
N TRP A 32 -0.40 -6.39 -4.40
CA TRP A 32 -1.09 -5.87 -3.21
C TRP A 32 -2.13 -6.81 -2.61
N GLU A 33 -2.72 -7.67 -3.44
CA GLU A 33 -3.63 -8.73 -3.00
C GLU A 33 -2.88 -9.87 -2.29
N ALA A 34 -1.62 -10.09 -2.65
CA ALA A 34 -0.72 -11.06 -2.01
C ALA A 34 -0.08 -10.50 -0.72
N VAL A 35 0.03 -9.18 -0.60
CA VAL A 35 0.36 -8.49 0.66
C VAL A 35 -0.88 -8.51 1.56
N LYS A 36 -1.07 -9.61 2.31
CA LYS A 36 -1.98 -9.72 3.45
C LYS A 36 -1.23 -9.57 4.76
#